data_AF-A0A2V9QFI5-F1
#
_entry.id   AF-A0A2V9QFI5-F1
#
_cell.length_a   1.000
_cell.length_b   1.000
_cell.length_c   1.000
_cell.angle_alpha   90.00
_cell.angle_beta   90.00
_cell.angle_gamma   90.00
#
_symmetry.space_group_name_H-M   'P 1'
#
loop_
_entity.id
_entity.type
_entity.pdbx_description
1 polymer ?
#
loop_
_entity_poly.entity_id
_entity_poly.type
_entity_poly.pdbx_seq_one_letter_code
_entity_poly.pdbx_strand_id
1 'polypeptide(L)' 'MQNTKFIIKVNRGGVFGPQYVLRLDRTPIQMTTNRKLAMLMGRLTAEDAVKAMQTSRCIPELLPVQVRSRQQ' A
#
# COMPACT_ATOMS: atom_id res chain seq x y z
N MET A 1 22.83 0.77 -1.64
CA MET A 1 21.60 -0.05 -1.73
C MET A 1 20.42 0.87 -1.96
N GLN A 2 19.76 0.77 -3.10
CA GLN A 2 18.49 1.48 -3.32
C GLN A 2 17.42 0.75 -2.50
N ASN A 3 16.94 1.35 -1.40
CA ASN A 3 15.89 0.78 -0.58
C ASN A 3 14.54 0.98 -1.27
N THR A 4 14.28 0.15 -2.28
CA THR A 4 12.97 0.08 -2.92
C THR A 4 11.98 -0.50 -1.91
N LYS A 5 11.02 0.33 -1.50
CA LYS A 5 9.88 -0.11 -0.69
C LYS A 5 8.64 -0.12 -1.56
N PHE A 6 7.56 -0.68 -1.05
CA PHE A 6 6.30 -0.78 -1.78
C PHE A 6 5.18 -0.17 -0.96
N ILE A 7 4.26 0.50 -1.64
CA ILE A 7 2.96 0.88 -1.09
C ILE A 7 1.90 0.11 -1.84
N ILE A 8 0.74 -0.07 -1.22
CA ILE A 8 -0.41 -0.70 -1.88
C ILE A 8 -1.46 0.37 -2.11
N LYS A 9 -1.81 0.55 -3.39
CA LYS A 9 -2.92 1.38 -3.83
C LYS A 9 -4.14 0.48 -4.01
N VAL A 10 -5.28 0.86 -3.49
CA VAL A 10 -6.53 0.12 -3.63
C VAL A 10 -7.51 0.99 -4.39
N ASN A 11 -7.87 0.54 -5.59
CA ASN A 11 -8.97 1.13 -6.34
C ASN A 11 -10.25 0.43 -5.89
N ARG A 12 -11.13 1.17 -5.22
CA ARG A 12 -12.50 0.73 -4.91
C ARG A 12 -13.38 1.30 -6.01
N GLY A 13 -13.76 0.49 -6.98
CA GLY A 13 -14.54 0.95 -8.14
C GLY A 13 -15.72 1.83 -7.71
N GLY A 14 -15.83 3.04 -8.27
CA GLY A 14 -16.83 4.04 -7.89
C GLY A 14 -16.27 5.47 -7.86
N VAL A 15 -16.98 6.38 -7.20
CA VAL A 15 -16.67 7.83 -7.07
C VAL A 15 -15.47 8.10 -6.14
N PHE A 16 -15.09 7.12 -5.32
CA PHE A 16 -13.99 7.27 -4.38
C PHE A 16 -12.64 7.10 -5.09
N GLY A 17 -11.81 8.13 -5.01
CA GLY A 17 -10.44 8.10 -5.52
C GLY A 17 -9.58 6.99 -4.89
N PRO A 18 -8.36 6.78 -5.42
CA PRO A 18 -7.47 5.72 -4.97
C PRO A 18 -7.16 5.87 -3.48
N GLN A 19 -7.21 4.75 -2.77
CA GLN A 19 -6.81 4.67 -1.37
C GLN A 19 -5.48 3.94 -1.26
N TYR A 20 -4.79 4.14 -0.14
CA TYR A 20 -3.52 3.52 0.16
C TYR A 20 -3.61 2.87 1.54
N VAL A 21 -2.90 1.77 1.72
CA VAL A 21 -2.82 1.13 3.04
C VAL A 21 -2.05 2.03 3.99
N LEU A 22 -2.70 2.39 5.10
CA LEU A 22 -2.09 3.13 6.21
C LEU A 22 -1.56 2.18 7.29
N ARG A 23 -2.33 1.13 7.62
CA ARG A 23 -1.97 0.14 8.66
C ARG A 23 -2.58 -1.23 8.36
N LEU A 24 -1.75 -2.27 8.42
CA LEU A 24 -2.14 -3.68 8.23
C LEU A 24 -2.42 -4.43 9.54
N ASP A 25 -2.02 -3.89 10.69
CA ASP A 25 -2.13 -4.53 12.00
C ASP A 25 -3.53 -4.44 12.62
N ARG A 26 -4.51 -3.90 11.90
CA ARG A 26 -5.88 -3.68 12.38
C ARG A 26 -6.90 -4.30 11.43
N THR A 27 -7.99 -4.80 12.00
CA THR A 27 -9.14 -5.31 11.26
C THR A 27 -10.35 -4.41 11.58
N PRO A 28 -10.94 -3.72 10.58
CA PRO A 28 -10.54 -3.68 9.18
C PRO A 28 -9.23 -2.91 8.93
N ILE A 29 -8.51 -3.28 7.85
CA ILE A 29 -7.27 -2.61 7.40
C ILE A 29 -7.54 -1.11 7.25
N GLN A 30 -6.69 -0.29 7.88
CA GLN A 30 -6.86 1.16 7.77
C GLN A 30 -6.28 1.66 6.46
N MET A 31 -7.06 2.49 5.78
CA MET A 31 -6.72 3.11 4.50
C MET A 31 -6.58 4.62 4.65
N THR A 32 -5.87 5.25 3.72
CA THR A 32 -5.73 6.70 3.61
C THR A 32 -5.80 7.12 2.14
N THR A 33 -6.33 8.30 1.86
CA THR A 33 -6.25 8.89 0.52
C THR A 33 -4.93 9.62 0.28
N ASN A 34 -4.16 9.88 1.35
CA ASN A 34 -2.87 10.56 1.28
C ASN A 34 -1.73 9.55 1.05
N ARG A 35 -1.20 9.52 -0.18
CA ARG A 35 -0.07 8.68 -0.57
C ARG A 35 1.17 8.82 0.33
N LYS A 36 1.42 10.01 0.91
CA LYS A 36 2.60 10.27 1.77
C LYS A 36 2.50 9.58 3.13
N LEU A 37 1.29 9.27 3.59
CA LEU A 37 1.05 8.55 4.83
C LEU A 37 0.94 7.04 4.60
N ALA A 38 1.02 6.58 3.35
CA ALA A 38 0.94 5.17 3.03
C ALA A 38 2.07 4.39 3.71
N MET A 39 1.71 3.23 4.24
CA MET A 39 2.65 2.31 4.85
C MET A 39 3.63 1.80 3.80
N LEU A 40 4.92 2.01 4.05
CA LEU A 40 5.99 1.45 3.23
C LEU A 40 6.32 0.05 3.71
N MET A 41 6.25 -0.91 2.80
CA MET A 41 6.42 -2.33 3.08
C MET A 41 7.61 -2.91 2.31
N GLY A 42 8.16 -4.01 2.81
CA GLY A 42 9.02 -4.89 2.03
C GLY A 42 8.22 -5.61 0.93
N ARG A 43 8.90 -6.13 -0.08
CA ARG A 43 8.26 -6.76 -1.24
C ARG A 43 7.32 -7.91 -0.85
N LEU A 44 7.81 -8.86 -0.04
CA LEU A 44 7.04 -10.05 0.36
C LEU A 44 5.76 -9.67 1.10
N THR A 45 5.86 -8.82 2.13
CA THR A 45 4.71 -8.33 2.89
C THR A 45 3.69 -7.61 2.00
N ALA A 46 4.18 -6.83 1.03
CA ALA A 46 3.31 -6.10 0.13
C ALA A 46 2.56 -7.04 -0.84
N GLU A 47 3.23 -8.06 -1.37
CA GLU A 47 2.63 -9.10 -2.23
C GLU A 47 1.56 -9.92 -1.48
N ASP A 48 1.86 -10.33 -0.25
CA ASP A 48 0.91 -11.08 0.59
C ASP A 48 -0.32 -10.23 0.95
N ALA A 49 -0.11 -8.95 1.29
CA ALA A 49 -1.21 -8.04 1.59
C ALA A 49 -2.08 -7.76 0.36
N VAL A 50 -1.50 -7.64 -0.85
CA VAL A 50 -2.26 -7.51 -2.10
C VAL A 50 -3.19 -8.72 -2.30
N LYS A 51 -2.67 -9.95 -2.12
CA LYS A 51 -3.49 -11.17 -2.21
C LYS A 51 -4.62 -11.19 -1.18
N ALA A 52 -4.33 -10.81 0.06
CA ALA A 52 -5.32 -10.79 1.14
C ALA A 52 -6.42 -9.73 0.93
N MET A 53 -6.11 -8.62 0.24
CA MET A 53 -7.06 -7.53 -0.03
C MET A 53 -7.84 -7.69 -1.33
N GLN A 54 -7.44 -8.60 -2.21
CA GLN A 54 -8.09 -8.81 -3.48
C GLN A 54 -9.49 -9.35 -3.24
N THR A 55 -10.49 -8.52 -3.55
CA THR A 55 -11.91 -8.85 -3.41
C THR A 55 -12.65 -8.36 -4.66
N SER A 56 -13.88 -8.80 -4.89
CA SER A 56 -14.67 -8.38 -6.06
C SER A 56 -14.84 -6.86 -6.20
N ARG A 57 -14.71 -6.10 -5.09
CA ARG A 57 -14.88 -4.63 -5.04
C ARG A 57 -13.60 -3.84 -4.87
N CYS A 58 -12.48 -4.49 -4.57
CA CYS A 58 -11.19 -3.83 -4.34
C CYS A 58 -10.13 -4.42 -5.26
N ILE A 59 -9.53 -3.58 -6.09
CA ILE A 59 -8.39 -3.94 -6.94
C ILE A 59 -7.14 -3.34 -6.30
N PRO A 60 -6.40 -4.11 -5.48
CA PRO A 60 -5.11 -3.68 -4.95
C PRO A 60 -4.02 -3.74 -6.02
N GLU A 61 -3.23 -2.68 -6.11
CA GLU A 61 -2.08 -2.49 -6.99
C GLU A 61 -0.83 -2.25 -6.14
N LEU A 62 0.24 -2.96 -6.46
CA LEU A 62 1.55 -2.82 -5.83
C LEU A 62 2.33 -1.70 -6.53
N LEU A 63 2.73 -0.67 -5.79
CA LEU A 63 3.50 0.45 -6.35
C LEU A 63 4.88 0.53 -5.71
N PRO A 64 5.97 0.47 -6.51
CA PRO A 64 7.32 0.70 -6.00
C PRO A 64 7.51 2.16 -5.60
N VAL A 65 8.24 2.37 -4.51
CA VAL A 65 8.63 3.68 -3.99
C VAL A 65 10.12 3.66 -3.69
N GLN A 66 10.83 4.61 -4.31
CA GLN A 66 12.23 4.82 -4.07
C GLN A 66 12.44 5.56 -2.76
N VAL A 67 12.97 4.89 -1.74
CA VAL A 67 13.33 5.55 -0.48
C VAL A 67 14.80 5.92 -0.53
N ARG A 68 15.09 7.22 -0.48
CA ARG A 68 16.46 7.68 -0.21
C ARG A 68 16.78 7.30 1.23
N SER A 69 17.75 6.41 1.43
CA SER A 69 18.35 6.23 2.75
C SER A 69 19.01 7.55 3.14
N ARG A 70 18.44 8.29 4.10
CA ARG A 70 19.26 9.24 4.86
C ARG A 70 20.31 8.40 5.59
N GLN A 71 21.54 8.42 5.09
CA GLN A 71 22.70 8.15 5.94
C GLN A 71 22.71 9.31 6.95
N GLN A 72 22.40 9.00 8.20
CA GLN A 72 22.85 9.81 9.34
C GLN A 72 24.24 9.31 9.73
#